data_AF-A0A7S0ATR8-F1
#
_entry.id   AF-A0A7S0ATR8-F1
#
_cell.length_a   1.000
_cell.length_b   1.000
_cell.length_c   1.000
_cell.angle_alpha   90.00
_cell.angle_beta   90.00
_cell.angle_gamma   90.00
#
_symmetry.space_group_name_H-M   'P 1'
#
loop_
_entity.id
_entity.type
_entity.pdbx_description
1 polymer ?
#
loop_
_entity_poly.entity_id
_entity_poly.type
_entity_poly.pdbx_seq_one_letter_code
_entity_poly.pdbx_strand_id
1 'polypeptide(L)'
;AATPAAGLRAALSPAESAQACGVPTAQFLVRLRRRGDSVLGLRAGCADNGTALVVQSVADAGLVAEWNATAGPGRRVSLGDRILSINGRSGDAKGLVEEMQSPSRILEMRLQRSEHRSADLKSPGKAWQRRPGGYDLCPEPQPSAVVFSDPRWMEGRKHVGVIGFYCHEQEEPWDVLCGASFLGSYYDLGRHGFELEAPCDPGRKWTFRNSEAAFQALKFWLLASEFSGLSGQAAFKKKRRLSGHEDLTYAGFGSHWKGMMAVLRAKFRPETPWAAGLLKTCDAFLLEHSPVEGRDNIWSDNCNGEGRNWLGMQLMLIRDQLSGQTLWTEYLRSIIDADTGKALTQLAADEWQDTVRRATEALVDALGKLPPGEAENCDSNSGHVRERVTTFEDDAR
;
A
#
# COMPACT_ATOMS: atom_id res chain seq x y z
N ALA A 1 -19.27 80.40 -21.40
CA ALA A 1 -17.89 80.53 -20.89
C ALA A 1 -17.05 79.40 -21.48
N ALA A 2 -16.03 79.78 -22.24
CA ALA A 2 -14.80 79.08 -22.65
C ALA A 2 -14.83 77.58 -23.08
N THR A 3 -14.82 77.40 -24.40
CA THR A 3 -13.99 76.54 -25.30
C THR A 3 -12.60 76.06 -24.77
N PRO A 4 -11.83 75.18 -25.49
CA PRO A 4 -12.17 73.99 -26.31
C PRO A 4 -11.09 72.84 -26.34
N ALA A 5 -11.36 71.81 -27.17
CA ALA A 5 -10.48 71.17 -28.16
C ALA A 5 -9.53 69.97 -27.83
N ALA A 6 -9.74 68.93 -28.67
CA ALA A 6 -8.75 68.16 -29.46
C ALA A 6 -7.99 66.95 -28.88
N GLY A 7 -7.86 65.91 -29.71
CA GLY A 7 -6.73 64.96 -29.68
C GLY A 7 -7.05 63.50 -30.02
N LEU A 8 -6.62 63.03 -31.19
CA LEU A 8 -6.81 61.68 -31.75
C LEU A 8 -5.44 60.97 -31.88
N ARG A 9 -5.39 59.63 -31.74
CA ARG A 9 -4.29 58.66 -32.10
C ARG A 9 -3.03 58.69 -31.18
N ALA A 10 -2.26 57.63 -30.92
CA ALA A 10 -2.00 56.35 -31.59
C ALA A 10 -1.44 55.27 -30.61
N ALA A 11 -1.37 54.03 -31.13
CA ALA A 11 -0.73 52.77 -30.71
C ALA A 11 0.38 52.74 -29.63
N LEU A 12 0.46 51.62 -28.88
CA LEU A 12 1.59 50.67 -28.77
C LEU A 12 1.37 49.67 -27.59
N SER A 13 1.60 48.37 -27.83
CA SER A 13 2.01 47.38 -26.78
C SER A 13 3.55 47.46 -26.62
N PRO A 14 4.24 46.87 -25.62
CA PRO A 14 3.85 45.78 -24.70
C PRO A 14 4.35 45.89 -23.22
N ALA A 15 4.00 44.86 -22.43
CA ALA A 15 4.74 44.30 -21.29
C ALA A 15 4.58 44.89 -19.85
N GLU A 16 4.50 43.92 -18.92
CA GLU A 16 4.83 43.97 -17.48
C GLU A 16 3.87 44.67 -16.49
N SER A 17 3.00 43.86 -15.87
CA SER A 17 2.96 43.76 -14.40
C SER A 17 2.45 42.38 -14.00
N ALA A 18 3.37 41.47 -13.66
CA ALA A 18 3.03 40.22 -12.99
C ALA A 18 2.55 40.56 -11.57
N GLN A 19 1.26 40.39 -11.31
CA GLN A 19 0.71 40.39 -9.96
C GLN A 19 0.26 38.96 -9.65
N ALA A 20 1.12 38.25 -8.90
CA ALA A 20 0.82 36.96 -8.32
C ALA A 20 -0.41 37.08 -7.42
N CYS A 21 -1.53 36.53 -7.88
CA CYS A 21 -2.75 36.41 -7.10
C CYS A 21 -2.60 35.20 -6.18
N GLY A 22 -2.12 35.42 -4.96
CA GLY A 22 -2.09 34.40 -3.91
C GLY A 22 -3.52 34.04 -3.49
N VAL A 23 -3.90 32.77 -3.68
CA VAL A 23 -5.17 32.25 -3.19
C VAL A 23 -5.10 32.12 -1.66
N PRO A 24 -6.10 32.54 -0.87
CA PRO A 24 -6.07 32.32 0.57
C PRO A 24 -6.27 30.83 0.88
N THR A 25 -5.21 30.16 1.35
CA THR A 25 -5.29 28.79 1.92
C THR A 25 -6.31 28.71 3.06
N ALA A 26 -7.30 27.83 2.93
CA ALA A 26 -8.32 27.61 3.94
C ALA A 26 -7.73 27.02 5.24
N GLN A 27 -7.87 27.73 6.36
CA GLN A 27 -7.53 27.24 7.70
C GLN A 27 -8.78 26.73 8.43
N PHE A 28 -8.64 25.72 9.28
CA PHE A 28 -9.71 25.15 10.07
C PHE A 28 -9.25 24.72 11.47
N LEU A 29 -10.22 24.64 12.39
CA LEU A 29 -9.97 24.32 13.80
C LEU A 29 -10.44 22.91 14.13
N VAL A 30 -9.57 22.17 14.82
CA VAL A 30 -9.77 20.81 15.33
C VAL A 30 -9.67 20.86 16.85
N ARG A 31 -10.68 20.34 17.55
CA ARG A 31 -10.72 20.32 19.02
C ARG A 31 -10.87 18.88 19.50
N LEU A 32 -9.81 18.34 20.09
CA LEU A 32 -9.76 16.97 20.58
C LEU A 32 -9.81 16.97 22.10
N ARG A 33 -10.53 16.02 22.68
CA ARG A 33 -10.64 15.88 24.14
C ARG A 33 -9.95 14.58 24.57
N ARG A 34 -8.83 14.69 25.27
CA ARG A 34 -8.11 13.52 25.80
C ARG A 34 -8.92 12.88 26.94
N ARG A 35 -8.94 11.54 26.99
CA ARG A 35 -9.59 10.75 28.05
C ARG A 35 -8.64 9.63 28.49
N GLY A 36 -8.09 9.71 29.70
CA GLY A 36 -7.10 8.73 30.19
C GLY A 36 -5.95 8.57 29.18
N ASP A 37 -5.61 7.32 28.85
CA ASP A 37 -4.51 6.94 27.94
C ASP A 37 -4.89 7.05 26.44
N SER A 38 -5.78 7.98 26.09
CA SER A 38 -6.19 8.20 24.70
C SER A 38 -4.99 8.55 23.82
N VAL A 39 -4.75 7.72 22.80
CA VAL A 39 -3.79 8.02 21.74
C VAL A 39 -4.35 9.02 20.74
N LEU A 40 -3.50 9.92 20.23
CA LEU A 40 -3.91 10.95 19.28
C LEU A 40 -4.30 10.35 17.92
N GLY A 41 -3.62 9.28 17.50
CA GLY A 41 -3.84 8.63 16.20
C GLY A 41 -3.30 9.47 15.03
N LEU A 42 -2.20 10.19 15.24
CA LEU A 42 -1.62 11.12 14.27
C LEU A 42 -0.10 11.07 14.34
N ARG A 43 0.57 10.93 13.19
CA ARG A 43 2.00 11.19 13.05
C ARG A 43 2.16 12.52 12.32
N ALA A 44 2.92 13.44 12.89
CA ALA A 44 3.27 14.70 12.27
C ALA A 44 4.78 14.91 12.35
N GLY A 45 5.37 15.45 11.27
CA GLY A 45 6.79 15.79 11.20
C GLY A 45 6.97 17.31 11.05
N CYS A 46 8.18 17.80 11.28
CA CYS A 46 8.48 19.22 11.06
C CYS A 46 8.36 19.56 9.57
N ALA A 47 7.72 20.69 9.27
CA ALA A 47 7.79 21.28 7.93
C ALA A 47 9.21 21.82 7.66
N ASP A 48 9.61 21.90 6.39
CA ASP A 48 10.94 22.37 5.97
C ASP A 48 11.29 23.78 6.46
N ASN A 49 10.27 24.61 6.69
CA ASN A 49 10.43 25.97 7.20
C ASN A 49 10.54 26.05 8.74
N GLY A 50 10.45 24.93 9.46
CA GLY A 50 10.58 24.85 10.92
C GLY A 50 9.47 25.49 11.76
N THR A 51 8.41 26.03 11.15
CA THR A 51 7.37 26.82 11.85
C THR A 51 6.03 26.12 12.04
N ALA A 52 5.87 24.94 11.42
CA ALA A 52 4.65 24.15 11.43
C ALA A 52 4.96 22.65 11.47
N LEU A 53 3.96 21.84 11.81
CA LEU A 53 4.04 20.38 11.66
C LEU A 53 3.20 19.93 10.46
N VAL A 54 3.70 19.01 9.64
CA VAL A 54 2.97 18.41 8.53
C VAL A 54 2.42 17.06 8.97
N VAL A 55 1.12 16.83 8.74
CA VAL A 55 0.50 15.52 8.99
C VAL A 55 1.07 14.51 8.00
N GLN A 56 1.82 13.53 8.52
CA GLN A 56 2.44 12.46 7.73
C GLN A 56 1.56 11.22 7.64
N SER A 57 0.79 10.94 8.70
CA SER A 57 -0.25 9.90 8.67
C SER A 57 -1.31 10.15 9.72
N VAL A 58 -2.51 9.68 9.42
CA VAL A 58 -3.63 9.61 10.37
C VAL A 58 -3.94 8.12 10.56
N ALA A 59 -3.89 7.65 11.79
CA ALA A 59 -4.24 6.27 12.11
C ALA A 59 -5.76 6.08 12.02
N ASP A 60 -6.20 4.85 11.71
CA ASP A 60 -7.62 4.50 11.65
C ASP A 60 -8.31 4.46 13.03
N ALA A 61 -7.57 4.71 14.11
CA ALA A 61 -8.06 4.77 15.49
C ALA A 61 -7.34 5.89 16.26
N GLY A 62 -7.98 6.36 17.34
CA GLY A 62 -7.50 7.48 18.15
C GLY A 62 -8.32 8.75 17.96
N LEU A 63 -7.98 9.80 18.72
CA LEU A 63 -8.78 11.02 18.80
C LEU A 63 -8.97 11.73 17.45
N VAL A 64 -7.98 11.68 16.56
CA VAL A 64 -8.09 12.26 15.21
C VAL A 64 -9.02 11.43 14.31
N ALA A 65 -9.02 10.10 14.44
CA ALA A 65 -9.96 9.24 13.71
C ALA A 65 -11.40 9.49 14.15
N GLU A 66 -11.64 9.64 15.46
CA GLU A 66 -12.95 10.00 16.02
C GLU A 66 -13.42 11.37 15.56
N TRP A 67 -12.52 12.35 15.52
CA TRP A 67 -12.81 13.67 14.96
C TRP A 67 -13.19 13.56 13.48
N ASN A 68 -12.42 12.83 12.68
CA ASN A 68 -12.67 12.68 11.24
C ASN A 68 -14.00 11.98 10.93
N ALA A 69 -14.44 11.06 11.79
CA ALA A 69 -15.71 10.37 11.64
C ALA A 69 -16.91 11.32 11.79
N THR A 70 -16.80 12.35 12.63
CA THR A 70 -17.90 13.29 12.94
C THR A 70 -17.76 14.65 12.25
N ALA A 71 -16.56 15.01 11.82
CA ALA A 71 -16.28 16.28 11.13
C ALA A 71 -16.76 16.27 9.67
N GLY A 72 -17.33 17.40 9.24
CA GLY A 72 -17.69 17.62 7.84
C GLY A 72 -16.46 17.61 6.91
N PRO A 73 -16.62 17.37 5.59
CA PRO A 73 -15.51 17.19 4.64
C PRO A 73 -14.48 18.33 4.59
N GLY A 74 -14.88 19.55 4.96
CA GLY A 74 -14.00 20.71 5.06
C GLY A 74 -13.15 20.77 6.34
N ARG A 75 -13.39 19.92 7.33
CA ARG A 75 -12.77 19.97 8.67
C ARG A 75 -12.07 18.67 9.12
N ARG A 76 -12.07 17.64 8.27
CA ARG A 76 -11.31 16.40 8.52
C ARG A 76 -9.82 16.65 8.42
N VAL A 77 -9.03 16.08 9.32
CA VAL A 77 -7.57 16.07 9.27
C VAL A 77 -7.13 14.99 8.27
N SER A 78 -6.28 15.35 7.32
CA SER A 78 -5.77 14.46 6.29
C SER A 78 -4.25 14.59 6.17
N LEU A 79 -3.65 13.61 5.49
CA LEU A 79 -2.24 13.68 5.08
C LEU A 79 -1.94 15.00 4.35
N GLY A 80 -0.83 15.62 4.70
CA GLY A 80 -0.37 16.88 4.14
C GLY A 80 -0.98 18.14 4.77
N ASP A 81 -2.02 18.04 5.60
CA ASP A 81 -2.50 19.21 6.35
C ASP A 81 -1.38 19.75 7.27
N ARG A 82 -1.24 21.08 7.34
CA ARG A 82 -0.21 21.75 8.15
C ARG A 82 -0.79 22.22 9.47
N ILE A 83 -0.28 21.73 10.59
CA ILE A 83 -0.63 22.19 11.93
C ILE A 83 0.18 23.45 12.21
N LEU A 84 -0.51 24.59 12.23
CA LEU A 84 0.08 25.91 12.43
C LEU A 84 0.15 26.31 13.90
N SER A 85 -0.82 25.87 14.69
CA SER A 85 -0.83 26.15 16.13
C SER A 85 -1.49 25.05 16.94
N ILE A 86 -1.02 24.82 18.16
CA ILE A 86 -1.64 23.93 19.14
C ILE A 86 -1.81 24.72 20.44
N ASN A 87 -3.04 24.78 20.95
CA ASN A 87 -3.41 25.52 22.17
C ASN A 87 -2.91 26.99 22.18
N GLY A 88 -2.84 27.63 21.01
CA GLY A 88 -2.36 29.00 20.86
C GLY A 88 -0.84 29.15 20.70
N ARG A 89 -0.04 28.09 20.88
CA ARG A 89 1.39 28.09 20.55
C ARG A 89 1.58 27.89 19.04
N SER A 90 2.45 28.68 18.40
CA SER A 90 2.75 28.64 16.96
C SER A 90 4.16 29.15 16.66
N GLY A 91 4.68 28.94 15.45
CA GLY A 91 5.90 29.57 14.95
C GLY A 91 7.21 28.83 15.28
N ASP A 92 7.15 27.75 16.05
CA ASP A 92 8.27 26.86 16.35
C ASP A 92 7.77 25.41 16.38
N ALA A 93 8.24 24.59 15.43
CA ALA A 93 7.83 23.19 15.30
C ALA A 93 8.20 22.36 16.54
N LYS A 94 9.32 22.65 17.21
CA LYS A 94 9.71 21.95 18.43
C LYS A 94 8.71 22.24 19.56
N GLY A 95 8.39 23.51 19.78
CA GLY A 95 7.35 23.92 20.71
C GLY A 95 5.96 23.35 20.38
N LEU A 96 5.63 23.18 19.09
CA LEU A 96 4.38 22.51 18.70
C LEU A 96 4.38 21.03 19.11
N VAL A 97 5.48 20.30 18.95
CA VAL A 97 5.59 18.90 19.40
C VAL A 97 5.46 18.79 20.92
N GLU A 98 6.14 19.66 21.66
CA GLU A 98 6.07 19.72 23.13
C GLU A 98 4.63 19.98 23.61
N GLU A 99 3.94 20.95 23.00
CA GLU A 99 2.55 21.26 23.34
C GLU A 99 1.60 20.13 22.92
N MET A 100 1.86 19.47 21.79
CA MET A 100 1.11 18.30 21.33
C MET A 100 1.24 17.12 22.31
N GLN A 101 2.39 16.96 22.95
CA GLN A 101 2.66 15.91 23.94
C GLN A 101 2.27 16.30 25.37
N SER A 102 1.91 17.57 25.59
CA SER A 102 1.49 18.05 26.90
C SER A 102 0.25 17.29 27.43
N PRO A 103 0.09 17.13 28.76
CA PRO A 103 -1.05 16.44 29.37
C PRO A 103 -2.36 17.22 29.29
N SER A 104 -2.46 18.22 28.41
CA SER A 104 -3.63 19.08 28.25
C SER A 104 -4.88 18.27 27.91
N ARG A 105 -5.94 18.45 28.71
CA ARG A 105 -7.23 17.74 28.56
C ARG A 105 -7.92 18.05 27.23
N ILE A 106 -7.68 19.24 26.68
CA ILE A 106 -8.18 19.68 25.38
C ILE A 106 -6.99 20.05 24.52
N LEU A 107 -6.98 19.55 23.29
CA LEU A 107 -6.00 19.90 22.27
C LEU A 107 -6.73 20.66 21.16
N GLU A 108 -6.52 21.97 21.11
CA GLU A 108 -7.04 22.83 20.04
C GLU A 108 -5.96 23.04 18.99
N MET A 109 -6.14 22.46 17.81
CA MET A 109 -5.20 22.52 16.70
C MET A 109 -5.78 23.39 15.58
N ARG A 110 -5.02 24.39 15.13
CA ARG A 110 -5.33 25.16 13.91
C ARG A 110 -4.53 24.56 12.76
N LEU A 111 -5.23 24.04 11.76
CA LEU A 111 -4.64 23.43 10.58
C LEU A 111 -4.89 24.29 9.36
N GLN A 112 -3.94 24.29 8.44
CA GLN A 112 -4.04 24.83 7.09
C GLN A 112 -4.13 23.67 6.12
N ARG A 113 -5.08 23.76 5.18
CA ARG A 113 -5.21 22.77 4.12
C ARG A 113 -3.98 22.75 3.24
N SER A 114 -3.55 21.55 2.85
CA SER A 114 -2.58 21.42 1.76
C SER A 114 -3.18 22.02 0.48
N GLU A 115 -2.39 22.81 -0.25
CA GLU A 115 -2.83 23.43 -1.52
C GLU A 115 -3.17 22.38 -2.59
N HIS A 116 -2.70 21.14 -2.41
CA HIS A 116 -3.03 19.98 -3.26
C HIS A 116 -4.52 19.60 -3.24
N ARG A 117 -5.37 20.10 -2.33
CA ARG A 117 -6.83 19.83 -2.37
C ARG A 117 -7.63 20.72 -3.32
N SER A 118 -7.10 21.87 -3.75
CA SER A 118 -7.88 22.82 -4.55
C SER A 118 -8.05 22.37 -6.02
N ALA A 119 -7.22 21.44 -6.49
CA ALA A 119 -7.39 20.80 -7.80
C ALA A 119 -8.38 19.61 -7.78
N ASP A 120 -8.53 18.93 -6.63
CA ASP A 120 -9.29 17.66 -6.55
C ASP A 120 -10.77 17.79 -6.16
N LEU A 121 -11.24 18.98 -5.73
CA LEU A 121 -12.65 19.18 -5.34
C LEU A 121 -13.58 19.66 -6.47
N LYS A 122 -13.13 19.71 -7.73
CA LYS A 122 -13.99 19.97 -8.90
C LYS A 122 -14.31 18.73 -9.76
N SER A 123 -14.01 17.52 -9.29
CA SER A 123 -14.46 16.31 -9.98
C SER A 123 -15.55 15.61 -9.15
N PRO A 124 -16.72 15.29 -9.71
CA PRO A 124 -17.60 14.31 -9.09
C PRO A 124 -16.78 13.01 -8.98
N GLY A 125 -16.93 12.30 -7.86
CA GLY A 125 -16.08 11.16 -7.50
C GLY A 125 -15.64 10.37 -8.73
N LYS A 126 -14.32 10.35 -8.98
CA LYS A 126 -13.76 9.45 -9.99
C LYS A 126 -13.92 8.04 -9.45
N ALA A 127 -15.11 7.48 -9.70
CA ALA A 127 -15.27 6.07 -9.95
C ALA A 127 -14.12 5.64 -10.86
N TRP A 128 -13.41 4.58 -10.47
CA TRP A 128 -12.54 3.76 -11.31
C TRP A 128 -12.41 4.30 -12.75
N GLN A 129 -11.33 5.01 -13.07
CA GLN A 129 -10.97 5.19 -14.48
C GLN A 129 -10.29 3.90 -14.92
N ARG A 130 -11.12 2.87 -15.07
CA ARG A 130 -10.81 1.58 -15.67
C ARG A 130 -10.11 1.85 -17.00
N ARG A 131 -9.08 1.07 -17.33
CA ARG A 131 -8.61 1.01 -18.72
C ARG A 131 -9.84 0.82 -19.61
N PRO A 132 -10.01 1.60 -20.70
CA PRO A 132 -11.11 1.38 -21.62
C PRO A 132 -10.92 0.00 -22.27
N GLY A 133 -11.65 -0.99 -21.76
CA GLY A 133 -11.53 -2.38 -22.18
C GLY A 133 -12.02 -3.33 -21.09
N GLY A 134 -13.27 -3.78 -21.23
CA GLY A 134 -13.87 -5.02 -20.73
C GLY A 134 -13.54 -5.54 -19.32
N TYR A 135 -14.57 -5.96 -18.60
CA TYR A 135 -14.52 -6.74 -17.36
C TYR A 135 -13.83 -8.12 -17.50
N ASP A 136 -13.18 -8.40 -18.63
CA ASP A 136 -12.92 -9.75 -19.15
C ASP A 136 -11.46 -9.99 -19.59
N LEU A 137 -10.56 -9.00 -19.51
CA LEU A 137 -9.15 -9.18 -19.89
C LEU A 137 -8.25 -9.03 -18.68
N CYS A 138 -7.53 -10.12 -18.36
CA CYS A 138 -6.46 -10.10 -17.37
C CYS A 138 -5.36 -9.13 -17.85
N PRO A 139 -4.83 -8.25 -16.96
CA PRO A 139 -3.67 -7.43 -17.29
C PRO A 139 -2.51 -8.26 -17.85
N GLU A 140 -1.73 -7.65 -18.74
CA GLU A 140 -0.58 -8.28 -19.39
C GLU A 140 0.71 -7.99 -18.58
N PRO A 141 1.26 -8.98 -17.86
CA PRO A 141 2.45 -8.77 -17.05
C PRO A 141 3.70 -8.52 -17.92
N GLN A 142 4.65 -7.75 -17.38
CA GLN A 142 5.89 -7.35 -18.03
C GLN A 142 7.11 -7.98 -17.32
N PRO A 143 7.40 -9.28 -17.53
CA PRO A 143 8.43 -10.00 -16.78
C PRO A 143 9.86 -9.53 -17.06
N SER A 144 10.09 -8.72 -18.10
CA SER A 144 11.41 -8.17 -18.43
C SER A 144 11.58 -6.70 -18.02
N ALA A 145 10.57 -6.08 -17.40
CA ALA A 145 10.63 -4.66 -17.01
C ALA A 145 11.67 -4.42 -15.91
N VAL A 146 11.82 -5.38 -15.00
CA VAL A 146 12.81 -5.37 -13.92
C VAL A 146 13.56 -6.69 -13.96
N VAL A 147 14.88 -6.64 -13.74
CA VAL A 147 15.76 -7.82 -13.80
C VAL A 147 16.71 -7.78 -12.62
N PHE A 148 16.95 -8.93 -11.99
CA PHE A 148 17.92 -9.09 -10.91
C PHE A 148 18.71 -10.40 -11.05
N SER A 149 19.73 -10.59 -10.21
CA SER A 149 20.51 -11.82 -10.18
C SER A 149 19.64 -13.02 -9.83
N ASP A 150 19.66 -14.05 -10.68
CA ASP A 150 18.85 -15.26 -10.47
C ASP A 150 19.37 -16.04 -9.26
N PRO A 151 18.54 -16.28 -8.23
CA PRO A 151 18.98 -16.97 -7.02
C PRO A 151 19.17 -18.49 -7.23
N ARG A 152 18.68 -19.07 -8.31
CA ARG A 152 18.55 -20.54 -8.46
C ARG A 152 19.84 -21.27 -8.87
N TRP A 153 21.02 -20.69 -8.64
CA TRP A 153 22.35 -21.24 -8.99
C TRP A 153 22.37 -22.13 -10.24
N MET A 154 21.94 -21.58 -11.39
CA MET A 154 21.90 -22.34 -12.65
C MET A 154 23.11 -22.01 -13.53
N GLU A 155 23.77 -23.04 -14.05
CA GLU A 155 24.90 -22.88 -14.96
C GLU A 155 24.46 -22.11 -16.22
N GLY A 156 25.14 -21.00 -16.52
CA GLY A 156 24.88 -20.17 -17.69
C GLY A 156 23.75 -19.12 -17.56
N ARG A 157 22.84 -19.22 -16.58
CA ARG A 157 21.83 -18.17 -16.32
C ARG A 157 22.22 -17.34 -15.10
N LYS A 158 22.44 -16.04 -15.34
CA LYS A 158 22.84 -15.09 -14.29
C LYS A 158 21.70 -14.19 -13.79
N HIS A 159 20.63 -14.04 -14.56
CA HIS A 159 19.58 -13.07 -14.27
C HIS A 159 18.20 -13.62 -14.58
N VAL A 160 17.20 -13.08 -13.89
CA VAL A 160 15.78 -13.37 -14.07
C VAL A 160 14.96 -12.11 -13.84
N GLY A 161 13.75 -12.08 -14.40
CA GLY A 161 12.81 -10.97 -14.20
C GLY A 161 12.33 -10.83 -12.76
N VAL A 162 11.90 -9.63 -12.38
CA VAL A 162 11.15 -9.37 -11.14
C VAL A 162 9.81 -8.74 -11.51
N ILE A 163 8.72 -9.25 -10.94
CA ILE A 163 7.40 -8.65 -11.04
C ILE A 163 6.97 -8.20 -9.65
N GLY A 164 6.91 -6.88 -9.47
CA GLY A 164 6.31 -6.25 -8.30
C GLY A 164 4.79 -6.21 -8.42
N PHE A 165 4.09 -6.57 -7.34
CA PHE A 165 2.63 -6.44 -7.27
C PHE A 165 2.16 -6.16 -5.83
N TYR A 166 0.98 -5.56 -5.66
CA TYR A 166 0.36 -5.38 -4.33
C TYR A 166 -1.15 -5.18 -4.40
N CYS A 167 -1.61 -4.22 -5.23
CA CYS A 167 -2.99 -3.77 -5.42
C CYS A 167 -3.90 -3.88 -4.19
N HIS A 168 -3.95 -2.84 -3.34
CA HIS A 168 -4.93 -2.65 -2.25
C HIS A 168 -6.06 -1.70 -2.67
N GLU A 169 -6.91 -2.15 -3.60
CA GLU A 169 -8.00 -1.40 -4.26
C GLU A 169 -7.55 -0.36 -5.31
N GLN A 170 -6.30 0.06 -5.30
CA GLN A 170 -5.65 0.89 -6.32
C GLN A 170 -4.33 0.25 -6.74
N GLU A 171 -3.92 0.52 -7.98
CA GLU A 171 -2.61 0.10 -8.49
C GLU A 171 -1.53 1.03 -7.95
N GLU A 172 -0.44 0.43 -7.48
CA GLU A 172 0.79 1.14 -7.11
C GLU A 172 1.70 1.30 -8.34
N PRO A 173 2.72 2.18 -8.31
CA PRO A 173 3.62 2.37 -9.45
C PRO A 173 4.26 1.08 -9.99
N TRP A 174 4.62 0.14 -9.11
CA TRP A 174 5.14 -1.17 -9.53
C TRP A 174 4.09 -2.10 -10.13
N ASP A 175 2.82 -2.01 -9.70
CA ASP A 175 1.72 -2.75 -10.31
C ASP A 175 1.55 -2.31 -11.78
N VAL A 176 1.68 -1.00 -12.04
CA VAL A 176 1.62 -0.41 -13.39
C VAL A 176 2.84 -0.79 -14.21
N LEU A 177 4.05 -0.62 -13.67
CA LEU A 177 5.32 -0.96 -14.32
C LEU A 177 5.35 -2.43 -14.74
N CYS A 178 4.90 -3.32 -13.86
CA CYS A 178 4.95 -4.76 -14.09
C CYS A 178 3.67 -5.31 -14.74
N GLY A 179 2.60 -4.52 -14.87
CA GLY A 179 1.32 -4.95 -15.43
C GLY A 179 0.66 -6.11 -14.66
N ALA A 180 0.86 -6.19 -13.34
CA ALA A 180 0.63 -7.41 -12.56
C ALA A 180 -0.29 -7.24 -11.34
N SER A 181 -1.06 -6.16 -11.27
CA SER A 181 -2.00 -5.88 -10.16
C SER A 181 -2.95 -7.03 -9.82
N PHE A 182 -3.33 -7.83 -10.83
CA PHE A 182 -4.21 -9.00 -10.66
C PHE A 182 -3.62 -10.09 -9.75
N LEU A 183 -2.32 -10.08 -9.48
CA LEU A 183 -1.68 -10.98 -8.52
C LEU A 183 -2.04 -10.62 -7.06
N GLY A 184 -2.29 -9.35 -6.78
CA GLY A 184 -2.59 -8.82 -5.45
C GLY A 184 -3.83 -9.43 -4.79
N SER A 185 -3.85 -9.42 -3.46
CA SER A 185 -4.90 -10.07 -2.67
C SER A 185 -6.24 -9.33 -2.73
N TYR A 186 -6.23 -8.01 -2.91
CA TYR A 186 -7.43 -7.17 -2.89
C TYR A 186 -7.98 -6.90 -4.30
N TYR A 187 -7.30 -7.37 -5.34
CA TYR A 187 -7.72 -7.17 -6.73
C TYR A 187 -9.13 -7.72 -6.96
N ASP A 188 -10.04 -6.87 -7.46
CA ASP A 188 -11.43 -7.23 -7.70
C ASP A 188 -11.59 -7.96 -9.04
N LEU A 189 -11.84 -9.26 -8.96
CA LEU A 189 -12.10 -10.15 -10.10
C LEU A 189 -13.52 -9.98 -10.65
N GLY A 190 -14.29 -9.03 -10.10
CA GLY A 190 -15.65 -8.75 -10.48
C GLY A 190 -16.65 -9.74 -9.87
N ARG A 191 -17.90 -9.62 -10.33
CA ARG A 191 -19.08 -10.32 -9.78
C ARG A 191 -19.05 -11.84 -9.95
N HIS A 192 -18.26 -12.37 -10.88
CA HIS A 192 -18.10 -13.82 -11.06
C HIS A 192 -17.02 -14.41 -10.16
N GLY A 193 -16.01 -13.61 -9.77
CA GLY A 193 -15.02 -14.00 -8.76
C GLY A 193 -14.37 -15.36 -9.03
N PHE A 194 -14.11 -16.09 -7.94
CA PHE A 194 -13.79 -17.52 -7.97
C PHE A 194 -14.53 -18.26 -6.85
N GLU A 195 -14.74 -19.55 -7.03
CA GLU A 195 -15.39 -20.41 -6.04
C GLU A 195 -14.36 -21.07 -5.13
N LEU A 196 -14.64 -21.11 -3.83
CA LEU A 196 -13.85 -21.82 -2.83
C LEU A 196 -14.75 -22.72 -2.00
N GLU A 197 -14.25 -23.92 -1.73
CA GLU A 197 -14.83 -24.91 -0.83
C GLU A 197 -13.84 -25.13 0.32
N ALA A 198 -14.35 -25.26 1.54
CA ALA A 198 -13.51 -25.51 2.71
C ALA A 198 -13.73 -26.92 3.27
N PRO A 199 -12.68 -27.58 3.80
CA PRO A 199 -12.78 -28.91 4.40
C PRO A 199 -13.82 -29.05 5.51
N CYS A 200 -14.11 -27.99 6.26
CA CYS A 200 -15.07 -28.05 7.36
C CYS A 200 -16.55 -28.07 6.91
N ASP A 201 -16.85 -27.79 5.63
CA ASP A 201 -18.21 -27.81 5.07
C ASP A 201 -18.23 -28.42 3.65
N PRO A 202 -17.93 -29.74 3.52
CA PRO A 202 -17.80 -30.40 2.22
C PRO A 202 -19.08 -30.31 1.38
N GLY A 203 -18.92 -30.04 0.08
CA GLY A 203 -20.01 -29.87 -0.87
C GLY A 203 -20.61 -28.46 -0.93
N ARG A 204 -20.26 -27.57 0.01
CA ARG A 204 -20.72 -26.17 -0.01
C ARG A 204 -19.63 -25.23 -0.53
N LYS A 205 -19.93 -24.56 -1.64
CA LYS A 205 -19.04 -23.58 -2.27
C LYS A 205 -19.53 -22.16 -2.05
N TRP A 206 -18.57 -21.25 -1.89
CA TRP A 206 -18.81 -19.81 -1.86
C TRP A 206 -18.01 -19.10 -2.95
N THR A 207 -18.62 -18.12 -3.60
CA THR A 207 -17.95 -17.27 -4.59
C THR A 207 -17.38 -16.04 -3.90
N PHE A 208 -16.14 -15.67 -4.20
CA PHE A 208 -15.48 -14.49 -3.66
C PHE A 208 -14.93 -13.60 -4.77
N ARG A 209 -15.06 -12.28 -4.60
CA ARG A 209 -14.59 -11.28 -5.56
C ARG A 209 -13.07 -11.06 -5.55
N ASN A 210 -12.40 -11.39 -4.46
CA ASN A 210 -10.95 -11.19 -4.27
C ASN A 210 -10.40 -12.19 -3.23
N SER A 211 -9.08 -12.38 -3.23
CA SER A 211 -8.41 -13.31 -2.33
C SER A 211 -8.53 -12.90 -0.86
N GLU A 212 -8.46 -11.61 -0.55
CA GLU A 212 -8.57 -11.10 0.81
C GLU A 212 -9.91 -11.51 1.45
N ALA A 213 -11.02 -11.30 0.74
CA ALA A 213 -12.35 -11.69 1.21
C ALA A 213 -12.45 -13.21 1.46
N ALA A 214 -11.95 -14.02 0.54
CA ALA A 214 -11.91 -15.48 0.69
C ALA A 214 -11.04 -15.90 1.89
N PHE A 215 -9.86 -15.30 2.04
CA PHE A 215 -8.91 -15.63 3.10
C PHE A 215 -9.41 -15.22 4.48
N GLN A 216 -10.07 -14.05 4.61
CA GLN A 216 -10.72 -13.68 5.86
C GLN A 216 -11.94 -14.56 6.15
N ALA A 217 -12.69 -14.99 5.12
CA ALA A 217 -13.81 -15.91 5.30
C ALA A 217 -13.38 -17.28 5.84
N LEU A 218 -12.18 -17.77 5.51
CA LEU A 218 -11.64 -19.01 6.10
C LEU A 218 -11.54 -18.95 7.63
N LYS A 219 -11.40 -17.76 8.22
CA LYS A 219 -11.38 -17.59 9.68
C LYS A 219 -12.79 -17.58 10.29
N PHE A 220 -13.83 -17.48 9.47
CA PHE A 220 -15.23 -17.34 9.90
C PHE A 220 -16.17 -18.05 8.91
N TRP A 221 -15.89 -19.33 8.57
CA TRP A 221 -16.52 -19.98 7.41
C TRP A 221 -18.07 -20.03 7.46
N LEU A 222 -18.64 -20.11 8.66
CA LEU A 222 -20.11 -20.04 8.86
C LEU A 222 -20.72 -18.71 8.37
N LEU A 223 -19.91 -17.65 8.30
CA LEU A 223 -20.27 -16.32 7.81
C LEU A 223 -19.71 -16.05 6.40
N ALA A 224 -19.21 -17.07 5.69
CA ALA A 224 -18.53 -16.90 4.40
C ALA A 224 -19.37 -16.15 3.36
N SER A 225 -20.70 -16.36 3.31
CA SER A 225 -21.62 -15.59 2.47
C SER A 225 -21.51 -14.09 2.67
N GLU A 226 -21.25 -13.66 3.90
CA GLU A 226 -21.18 -12.26 4.24
C GLU A 226 -19.83 -11.61 3.86
N PHE A 227 -18.87 -12.41 3.41
CA PHE A 227 -17.59 -11.97 2.83
C PHE A 227 -17.59 -12.03 1.29
N SER A 228 -18.35 -12.95 0.69
CA SER A 228 -18.41 -13.21 -0.76
C SER A 228 -18.40 -11.97 -1.67
N GLY A 229 -19.20 -10.95 -1.33
CA GLY A 229 -19.34 -9.73 -2.14
C GLY A 229 -18.48 -8.54 -1.72
N LEU A 230 -17.66 -8.66 -0.68
CA LEU A 230 -16.91 -7.53 -0.12
C LEU A 230 -15.65 -7.21 -0.94
N SER A 231 -15.29 -5.92 -1.00
CA SER A 231 -13.93 -5.53 -1.38
C SER A 231 -12.93 -6.04 -0.34
N GLY A 232 -11.64 -6.12 -0.71
CA GLY A 232 -10.61 -6.53 0.24
C GLY A 232 -10.61 -5.65 1.51
N GLN A 233 -10.74 -4.32 1.36
CA GLN A 233 -10.77 -3.44 2.53
C GLN A 233 -12.02 -3.64 3.39
N ALA A 234 -13.18 -3.88 2.78
CA ALA A 234 -14.41 -4.17 3.51
C ALA A 234 -14.32 -5.51 4.25
N ALA A 235 -13.71 -6.54 3.64
CA ALA A 235 -13.46 -7.83 4.27
C ALA A 235 -12.49 -7.70 5.47
N PHE A 236 -11.39 -6.96 5.31
CA PHE A 236 -10.44 -6.69 6.39
C PHE A 236 -11.11 -5.96 7.57
N LYS A 237 -11.89 -4.90 7.28
CA LYS A 237 -12.67 -4.17 8.30
C LYS A 237 -13.65 -5.08 9.02
N LYS A 238 -14.32 -5.98 8.28
CA LYS A 238 -15.23 -6.97 8.87
C LYS A 238 -14.49 -7.94 9.77
N LYS A 239 -13.35 -8.49 9.33
CA LYS A 239 -12.50 -9.35 10.18
C LYS A 239 -12.12 -8.65 11.49
N ARG A 240 -11.74 -7.37 11.45
CA ARG A 240 -11.41 -6.63 12.68
C ARG A 240 -12.58 -6.53 13.66
N ARG A 241 -13.81 -6.43 13.18
CA ARG A 241 -15.01 -6.42 14.04
C ARG A 241 -15.31 -7.78 14.66
N LEU A 242 -14.88 -8.86 14.02
CA LEU A 242 -15.05 -10.24 14.48
C LEU A 242 -13.83 -10.77 15.25
N SER A 243 -12.84 -9.91 15.53
CA SER A 243 -11.59 -10.31 16.18
C SER A 243 -11.84 -11.03 17.50
N GLY A 244 -11.04 -12.06 17.77
CA GLY A 244 -11.17 -12.94 18.94
C GLY A 244 -12.02 -14.19 18.71
N HIS A 245 -12.65 -14.32 17.54
CA HIS A 245 -13.50 -15.46 17.16
C HIS A 245 -12.99 -16.19 15.91
N GLU A 246 -11.73 -15.97 15.54
CA GLU A 246 -11.12 -16.61 14.37
C GLU A 246 -11.01 -18.13 14.55
N ASP A 247 -11.39 -18.87 13.51
CA ASP A 247 -10.96 -20.24 13.32
C ASP A 247 -9.48 -20.28 12.90
N LEU A 248 -8.61 -20.68 13.83
CA LEU A 248 -7.18 -20.80 13.60
C LEU A 248 -6.79 -22.00 12.72
N THR A 249 -7.73 -22.91 12.44
CA THR A 249 -7.54 -23.98 11.45
C THR A 249 -7.83 -23.50 10.03
N TYR A 250 -8.34 -22.27 9.86
CA TYR A 250 -8.70 -21.72 8.55
C TYR A 250 -9.69 -22.63 7.82
N ALA A 251 -10.85 -22.88 8.43
CA ALA A 251 -11.92 -23.72 7.87
C ALA A 251 -11.47 -25.17 7.59
N GLY A 252 -10.56 -25.70 8.41
CA GLY A 252 -10.03 -27.05 8.29
C GLY A 252 -8.81 -27.22 7.38
N PHE A 253 -8.26 -26.15 6.79
CA PHE A 253 -7.00 -26.23 6.02
C PHE A 253 -5.74 -26.42 6.90
N GLY A 254 -5.85 -26.15 8.21
CA GLY A 254 -4.85 -26.41 9.23
C GLY A 254 -3.90 -25.24 9.54
N SER A 255 -3.71 -24.28 8.62
CA SER A 255 -2.85 -23.12 8.85
C SER A 255 -3.16 -21.96 7.90
N HIS A 256 -2.64 -20.77 8.20
CA HIS A 256 -2.73 -19.62 7.28
C HIS A 256 -2.01 -19.89 5.95
N TRP A 257 -0.89 -20.62 5.97
CA TRP A 257 -0.13 -20.97 4.77
C TRP A 257 -0.97 -21.84 3.84
N LYS A 258 -1.54 -22.92 4.38
CA LYS A 258 -2.42 -23.84 3.62
C LYS A 258 -3.73 -23.19 3.21
N GLY A 259 -4.30 -22.36 4.07
CA GLY A 259 -5.51 -21.58 3.76
C GLY A 259 -5.31 -20.61 2.59
N MET A 260 -4.23 -19.82 2.60
CA MET A 260 -3.92 -18.92 1.49
C MET A 260 -3.60 -19.69 0.20
N MET A 261 -2.86 -20.81 0.31
CA MET A 261 -2.56 -21.66 -0.84
C MET A 261 -3.84 -22.18 -1.49
N ALA A 262 -4.85 -22.57 -0.71
CA ALA A 262 -6.16 -22.98 -1.20
C ALA A 262 -6.90 -21.83 -1.91
N VAL A 263 -6.89 -20.63 -1.33
CA VAL A 263 -7.48 -19.42 -1.93
C VAL A 263 -6.83 -19.11 -3.29
N LEU A 264 -5.50 -19.11 -3.35
CA LEU A 264 -4.78 -18.81 -4.59
C LEU A 264 -4.99 -19.88 -5.65
N ARG A 265 -5.00 -21.16 -5.28
CA ARG A 265 -5.34 -22.25 -6.21
C ARG A 265 -6.75 -22.12 -6.77
N ALA A 266 -7.70 -21.63 -5.98
CA ALA A 266 -9.05 -21.35 -6.43
C ALA A 266 -9.11 -20.14 -7.39
N LYS A 267 -8.39 -19.05 -7.07
CA LYS A 267 -8.25 -17.85 -7.92
C LYS A 267 -7.59 -18.17 -9.27
N PHE A 268 -6.51 -18.94 -9.26
CA PHE A 268 -5.69 -19.31 -10.42
C PHE A 268 -6.00 -20.73 -10.90
N ARG A 269 -7.26 -21.16 -10.81
CA ARG A 269 -7.70 -22.47 -11.33
C ARG A 269 -7.38 -22.57 -12.83
N PRO A 270 -6.94 -23.73 -13.36
CA PRO A 270 -6.70 -23.91 -14.78
C PRO A 270 -7.86 -23.45 -15.65
N GLU A 271 -7.55 -23.04 -16.89
CA GLU A 271 -8.53 -22.55 -17.89
C GLU A 271 -9.26 -21.25 -17.51
N THR A 272 -8.76 -20.53 -16.49
CA THR A 272 -9.23 -19.16 -16.18
C THR A 272 -8.32 -18.10 -16.80
N PRO A 273 -8.84 -16.89 -17.10
CA PRO A 273 -8.01 -15.77 -17.54
C PRO A 273 -6.89 -15.42 -16.55
N TRP A 274 -7.14 -15.63 -15.25
CA TRP A 274 -6.17 -15.34 -14.19
C TRP A 274 -5.03 -16.34 -14.17
N ALA A 275 -5.30 -17.63 -14.35
CA ALA A 275 -4.26 -18.65 -14.52
C ALA A 275 -3.41 -18.36 -15.77
N ALA A 276 -4.05 -17.97 -16.89
CA ALA A 276 -3.32 -17.55 -18.08
C ALA A 276 -2.44 -16.32 -17.81
N GLY A 277 -2.94 -15.33 -17.06
CA GLY A 277 -2.15 -14.18 -16.61
C GLY A 277 -0.95 -14.58 -15.75
N LEU A 278 -1.13 -15.48 -14.78
CA LEU A 278 -0.03 -15.98 -13.95
C LEU A 278 1.03 -16.69 -14.79
N LEU A 279 0.64 -17.47 -15.80
CA LEU A 279 1.59 -18.11 -16.73
C LEU A 279 2.38 -17.09 -17.57
N LYS A 280 1.77 -15.95 -17.92
CA LYS A 280 2.45 -14.86 -18.65
C LYS A 280 3.50 -14.13 -17.83
N THR A 281 3.55 -14.34 -16.51
CA THR A 281 4.70 -13.89 -15.69
C THR A 281 5.99 -14.66 -16.02
N CYS A 282 5.91 -15.67 -16.89
CA CYS A 282 7.02 -16.48 -17.35
C CYS A 282 7.78 -17.05 -16.16
N ASP A 283 9.08 -16.80 -16.10
CA ASP A 283 9.96 -17.33 -15.07
C ASP A 283 10.36 -16.26 -14.02
N ALA A 284 9.68 -15.11 -14.02
CA ALA A 284 10.03 -13.99 -13.14
C ALA A 284 9.87 -14.34 -11.65
N PHE A 285 10.72 -13.75 -10.81
CA PHE A 285 10.51 -13.71 -9.37
C PHE A 285 9.30 -12.82 -9.06
N LEU A 286 8.33 -13.35 -8.32
CA LEU A 286 7.13 -12.62 -7.95
C LEU A 286 7.33 -11.99 -6.57
N LEU A 287 7.27 -10.67 -6.49
CA LEU A 287 7.50 -9.87 -5.29
C LEU A 287 6.22 -9.12 -4.90
N GLU A 288 5.61 -9.49 -3.78
CA GLU A 288 4.56 -8.66 -3.19
C GLU A 288 5.24 -7.47 -2.49
N HIS A 289 5.21 -6.29 -3.12
CA HIS A 289 5.88 -5.09 -2.62
C HIS A 289 4.89 -4.20 -1.85
N SER A 290 5.02 -4.11 -0.53
CA SER A 290 4.15 -3.23 0.27
C SER A 290 4.55 -1.76 0.09
N PRO A 291 3.59 -0.81 -0.01
CA PRO A 291 3.90 0.61 -0.11
C PRO A 291 4.37 1.24 1.21
N VAL A 292 4.20 0.52 2.33
CA VAL A 292 4.50 1.04 3.66
C VAL A 292 5.19 -0.03 4.50
N GLU A 293 6.29 0.36 5.12
CA GLU A 293 7.03 -0.46 6.08
C GLU A 293 6.20 -0.74 7.35
N GLY A 294 6.34 -1.95 7.88
CA GLY A 294 5.70 -2.40 9.12
C GLY A 294 4.24 -2.81 8.94
N ARG A 295 3.71 -2.76 7.71
CA ARG A 295 2.33 -3.17 7.40
C ARG A 295 2.19 -4.68 7.30
N ASP A 296 3.12 -5.34 6.62
CA ASP A 296 3.07 -6.78 6.36
C ASP A 296 4.48 -7.35 6.17
N ASN A 297 5.01 -7.99 7.19
CA ASN A 297 6.32 -8.64 7.16
C ASN A 297 6.26 -10.14 6.83
N ILE A 298 5.07 -10.69 6.54
CA ILE A 298 4.90 -12.12 6.27
C ILE A 298 4.58 -12.34 4.79
N TRP A 299 3.50 -11.74 4.29
CA TRP A 299 3.06 -12.00 2.92
C TRP A 299 3.84 -11.18 1.90
N SER A 300 4.19 -9.95 2.30
CA SER A 300 4.94 -9.01 1.47
C SER A 300 6.42 -8.94 1.82
N ASP A 301 7.16 -8.13 1.08
CA ASP A 301 8.55 -7.74 1.34
C ASP A 301 8.71 -6.63 2.39
N ASN A 302 7.61 -6.17 2.98
CA ASN A 302 7.56 -5.11 3.99
C ASN A 302 8.08 -3.74 3.50
N CYS A 303 8.01 -3.44 2.20
CA CYS A 303 8.52 -2.21 1.55
C CYS A 303 10.06 -2.12 1.47
N ASN A 304 10.77 -2.67 2.45
CA ASN A 304 12.21 -2.53 2.61
C ASN A 304 12.99 -3.81 2.32
N GLY A 305 12.31 -4.89 1.90
CA GLY A 305 12.92 -6.18 1.62
C GLY A 305 13.15 -7.04 2.85
N GLU A 306 12.68 -6.64 4.04
CA GLU A 306 12.78 -7.42 5.30
C GLU A 306 11.53 -8.26 5.58
N GLY A 307 10.52 -8.20 4.71
CA GLY A 307 9.38 -9.11 4.74
C GLY A 307 9.70 -10.46 4.12
N ARG A 308 8.89 -11.48 4.41
CA ARG A 308 9.13 -12.85 3.94
C ARG A 308 8.66 -13.10 2.50
N ASN A 309 7.85 -12.22 1.89
CA ASN A 309 7.30 -12.40 0.54
C ASN A 309 6.60 -13.77 0.33
N TRP A 310 5.83 -14.23 1.32
CA TRP A 310 5.13 -15.52 1.24
C TRP A 310 4.11 -15.59 0.12
N LEU A 311 3.45 -14.48 -0.22
CA LEU A 311 2.48 -14.47 -1.32
C LEU A 311 3.18 -14.73 -2.66
N GLY A 312 4.31 -14.05 -2.90
CA GLY A 312 5.17 -14.27 -4.05
C GLY A 312 5.63 -15.73 -4.18
N MET A 313 6.06 -16.35 -3.08
CA MET A 313 6.44 -17.77 -3.06
C MET A 313 5.29 -18.69 -3.48
N GLN A 314 4.10 -18.52 -2.90
CA GLN A 314 2.97 -19.39 -3.24
C GLN A 314 2.55 -19.24 -4.71
N LEU A 315 2.58 -18.02 -5.24
CA LEU A 315 2.27 -17.77 -6.65
C LEU A 315 3.29 -18.44 -7.59
N MET A 316 4.58 -18.42 -7.25
CA MET A 316 5.62 -19.12 -8.04
C MET A 316 5.42 -20.64 -8.00
N LEU A 317 5.09 -21.22 -6.84
CA LEU A 317 4.75 -22.64 -6.72
C LEU A 317 3.51 -23.03 -7.55
N ILE A 318 2.47 -22.19 -7.54
CA ILE A 318 1.26 -22.42 -8.33
C ILE A 318 1.56 -22.29 -9.83
N ARG A 319 2.36 -21.31 -10.24
CA ARG A 319 2.77 -21.11 -11.64
C ARG A 319 3.54 -22.31 -12.19
N ASP A 320 4.50 -22.82 -11.42
CA ASP A 320 5.25 -24.03 -11.77
C ASP A 320 4.30 -25.20 -11.98
N GLN A 321 3.37 -25.43 -11.05
CA GLN A 321 2.35 -26.46 -11.20
C GLN A 321 1.47 -26.28 -12.44
N LEU A 322 1.04 -25.06 -12.76
CA LEU A 322 0.21 -24.78 -13.93
C LEU A 322 0.97 -24.97 -15.24
N SER A 323 2.25 -24.62 -15.27
CA SER A 323 3.11 -24.69 -16.46
C SER A 323 3.74 -26.06 -16.69
N GLY A 324 3.79 -26.91 -15.66
CA GLY A 324 4.55 -28.16 -15.65
C GLY A 324 6.07 -27.95 -15.47
N GLN A 325 6.52 -26.72 -15.24
CA GLN A 325 7.91 -26.42 -14.89
C GLN A 325 8.14 -26.65 -13.39
N THR A 326 9.40 -26.81 -13.00
CA THR A 326 9.76 -27.13 -11.62
C THR A 326 10.86 -26.26 -11.03
N LEU A 327 11.43 -25.32 -11.79
CA LEU A 327 12.64 -24.60 -11.38
C LEU A 327 12.45 -23.79 -10.09
N TRP A 328 11.35 -23.07 -9.94
CA TRP A 328 11.06 -22.35 -8.69
C TRP A 328 10.68 -23.31 -7.58
N THR A 329 9.97 -24.38 -7.90
CA THR A 329 9.54 -25.41 -6.96
C THR A 329 10.72 -26.16 -6.37
N GLU A 330 11.70 -26.55 -7.18
CA GLU A 330 12.92 -27.23 -6.77
C GLU A 330 13.78 -26.31 -5.90
N TYR A 331 14.00 -25.07 -6.32
CA TYR A 331 14.72 -24.08 -5.52
C TYR A 331 14.02 -23.79 -4.20
N LEU A 332 12.71 -23.49 -4.21
CA LEU A 332 11.98 -23.21 -2.97
C LEU A 332 12.00 -24.44 -2.05
N ARG A 333 11.81 -25.66 -2.55
CA ARG A 333 11.89 -26.88 -1.73
C ARG A 333 13.28 -27.17 -1.16
N SER A 334 14.35 -26.62 -1.72
CA SER A 334 15.69 -26.75 -1.12
C SER A 334 15.91 -25.80 0.06
N ILE A 335 15.11 -24.73 0.19
CA ILE A 335 15.28 -23.71 1.23
C ILE A 335 14.10 -23.59 2.21
N ILE A 336 12.88 -23.97 1.81
CA ILE A 336 11.68 -23.93 2.65
C ILE A 336 10.97 -25.28 2.76
N ASP A 337 10.30 -25.49 3.88
CA ASP A 337 9.28 -26.52 4.07
C ASP A 337 8.02 -26.10 3.28
N ALA A 338 7.66 -26.88 2.25
CA ALA A 338 6.56 -26.54 1.34
C ALA A 338 5.17 -26.56 2.00
N ASP A 339 5.02 -27.22 3.15
CA ASP A 339 3.78 -27.33 3.91
C ASP A 339 3.55 -26.14 4.86
N THR A 340 4.61 -25.41 5.20
CA THR A 340 4.57 -24.32 6.19
C THR A 340 5.10 -22.98 5.69
N GLY A 341 5.86 -22.97 4.59
CA GLY A 341 6.55 -21.78 4.07
C GLY A 341 7.75 -21.33 4.90
N LYS A 342 8.10 -22.07 5.96
CA LYS A 342 9.23 -21.75 6.83
C LYS A 342 10.53 -22.26 6.23
N ALA A 343 11.61 -21.52 6.46
CA ALA A 343 12.94 -21.97 6.06
C ALA A 343 13.34 -23.27 6.76
N LEU A 344 14.04 -24.16 6.04
CA LEU A 344 14.52 -25.45 6.56
C LEU A 344 15.66 -25.28 7.57
N THR A 345 16.48 -24.24 7.38
CA THR A 345 17.63 -23.91 8.23
C THR A 345 17.77 -22.38 8.34
N GLN A 346 18.60 -21.91 9.27
CA GLN A 346 18.91 -20.47 9.36
C GLN A 346 19.63 -19.98 8.09
N LEU A 347 20.57 -20.77 7.55
CA LEU A 347 21.25 -20.42 6.29
C LEU A 347 20.27 -20.24 5.14
N ALA A 348 19.29 -21.13 5.03
CA ALA A 348 18.22 -21.03 4.02
C ALA A 348 17.31 -19.81 4.25
N ALA A 349 17.07 -19.43 5.52
CA ALA A 349 16.35 -18.21 5.85
C ALA A 349 17.12 -16.96 5.39
N ASP A 350 18.42 -16.92 5.66
CA ASP A 350 19.30 -15.82 5.27
C ASP A 350 19.40 -15.70 3.74
N GLU A 351 19.55 -16.83 3.03
CA GLU A 351 19.57 -16.90 1.56
C GLU A 351 18.28 -16.39 0.93
N TRP A 352 17.13 -16.80 1.47
CA TRP A 352 15.84 -16.30 1.03
C TRP A 352 15.70 -14.80 1.28
N GLN A 353 16.06 -14.33 2.48
CA GLN A 353 15.95 -12.92 2.84
C GLN A 353 16.84 -12.04 1.95
N ASP A 354 18.07 -12.47 1.67
CA ASP A 354 18.97 -11.81 0.73
C ASP A 354 18.37 -11.76 -0.68
N THR A 355 17.65 -12.80 -1.10
CA THR A 355 16.93 -12.81 -2.38
C THR A 355 15.82 -11.78 -2.42
N VAL A 356 15.01 -11.69 -1.35
CA VAL A 356 13.94 -10.68 -1.25
C VAL A 356 14.51 -9.27 -1.28
N ARG A 357 15.56 -8.99 -0.47
CA ARG A 357 16.26 -7.68 -0.48
C ARG A 357 16.72 -7.28 -1.87
N ARG A 358 17.44 -8.17 -2.57
CA ARG A 358 17.93 -7.88 -3.94
C ARG A 358 16.79 -7.65 -4.94
N ALA A 359 15.69 -8.38 -4.81
CA ALA A 359 14.52 -8.17 -5.68
C ALA A 359 13.84 -6.82 -5.39
N THR A 360 13.70 -6.45 -4.12
CA THR A 360 13.18 -5.15 -3.69
C THR A 360 14.06 -4.01 -4.19
N GLU A 361 15.39 -4.09 -3.99
CA GLU A 361 16.36 -3.12 -4.50
C GLU A 361 16.24 -2.93 -6.02
N ALA A 362 16.19 -4.04 -6.78
CA ALA A 362 16.06 -3.98 -8.23
C ALA A 362 14.75 -3.31 -8.68
N LEU A 363 13.64 -3.57 -7.98
CA LEU A 363 12.34 -2.95 -8.28
C LEU A 363 12.35 -1.45 -7.98
N VAL A 364 12.85 -1.05 -6.81
CA VAL A 364 12.95 0.37 -6.40
C VAL A 364 13.87 1.14 -7.34
N ASP A 365 15.02 0.56 -7.72
CA ASP A 365 15.95 1.16 -8.68
C ASP A 365 15.31 1.35 -10.06
N ALA A 366 14.47 0.41 -10.51
CA ALA A 366 13.77 0.53 -11.78
C ALA A 366 12.73 1.66 -11.75
N LEU A 367 12.00 1.82 -10.63
CA LEU A 367 11.05 2.91 -10.43
C LEU A 367 11.74 4.27 -10.39
N GLY A 368 12.92 4.37 -9.75
CA GLY A 368 13.71 5.60 -9.68
C GLY A 368 14.28 6.07 -11.04
N LYS A 369 14.30 5.20 -12.05
CA LYS A 369 14.80 5.50 -13.41
C LYS A 369 13.70 5.97 -14.38
N LEU A 370 12.42 5.97 -13.96
CA LEU A 370 11.32 6.44 -14.80
C LEU A 370 11.40 7.97 -15.01
N PRO A 371 11.16 8.48 -16.23
CA PRO A 371 11.25 9.91 -16.51
C PRO A 371 10.23 10.71 -15.68
N PRO A 372 10.61 11.90 -15.17
CA PRO A 372 9.71 12.78 -14.44
C PRO A 372 8.63 13.29 -15.41
N GLY A 373 7.44 12.71 -15.31
CA GLY A 373 6.33 12.85 -16.27
C GLY A 373 5.46 11.59 -16.36
N GLU A 374 6.01 10.43 -15.99
CA GLU A 374 5.24 9.20 -15.68
C GLU A 374 5.29 8.87 -14.18
N ALA A 375 6.16 9.57 -13.42
CA ALA A 375 6.40 9.43 -11.99
C ALA A 375 6.06 10.70 -11.17
N GLU A 376 4.95 11.39 -11.49
CA GLU A 376 4.36 12.35 -10.54
C GLU A 376 3.67 11.59 -9.39
N ASN A 377 4.46 10.89 -8.57
CA ASN A 377 4.09 10.40 -7.25
C ASN A 377 5.28 9.86 -6.44
N CYS A 378 6.48 10.44 -6.61
CA CYS A 378 7.66 10.05 -5.86
C CYS A 378 8.37 11.29 -5.31
N ASP A 379 7.93 11.80 -4.15
CA ASP A 379 8.73 12.80 -3.42
C ASP A 379 9.97 12.12 -2.83
N SER A 380 11.11 12.39 -3.46
CA SER A 380 12.45 12.04 -3.05
C SER A 380 12.93 12.98 -1.94
N ASN A 381 13.13 12.49 -0.71
CA ASN A 381 14.20 13.00 0.14
C ASN A 381 14.55 12.04 1.30
N SER A 382 15.43 11.07 1.04
CA SER A 382 16.14 10.34 2.10
C SER A 382 17.65 10.56 1.92
N GLY A 383 18.13 11.68 2.46
CA GLY A 383 19.55 11.91 2.68
C GLY A 383 20.09 10.89 3.68
N HIS A 384 21.02 10.07 3.22
CA HIS A 384 21.85 9.20 4.04
C HIS A 384 22.59 10.00 5.13
N VAL A 385 22.38 9.65 6.40
CA VAL A 385 23.39 9.85 7.44
C VAL A 385 23.61 8.51 8.14
N ARG A 386 24.79 7.93 7.91
CA ARG A 386 25.33 6.82 8.70
C ARG A 386 25.68 7.36 10.08
N GLU A 387 25.01 6.89 11.13
CA GLU A 387 25.55 6.98 12.49
C GLU A 387 25.71 5.58 13.10
N ARG A 388 26.90 5.36 13.68
CA ARG A 388 27.34 4.13 14.30
C ARG A 388 26.50 3.86 15.55
N VAL A 389 25.84 2.71 15.60
CA VAL A 389 25.29 2.18 16.85
C VAL A 389 26.40 1.46 17.59
N THR A 390 26.91 2.08 18.65
CA THR A 390 27.67 1.39 19.70
C THR A 390 26.70 0.59 20.56
N THR A 391 26.85 -0.73 20.57
CA THR A 391 26.20 -1.64 21.50
C THR A 391 26.72 -1.42 22.91
N PHE A 392 25.84 -1.16 23.86
CA PHE A 392 26.10 -1.41 25.29
C PHE A 392 25.29 -2.64 25.70
N GLU A 393 26.02 -3.69 26.04
CA GLU A 393 25.58 -4.76 26.94
C GLU A 393 25.25 -4.12 28.30
N ASP A 394 24.21 -4.61 28.96
CA ASP A 394 24.23 -4.76 30.42
C ASP A 394 23.24 -5.85 30.84
N ASP A 395 23.85 -6.95 31.28
CA ASP A 395 23.28 -7.95 32.17
C ASP A 395 22.97 -7.36 33.57
N ALA A 396 22.14 -8.09 34.31
CA ALA A 396 21.93 -8.06 35.76
C ALA A 396 20.88 -7.08 36.33
N ARG A 397 19.67 -7.59 36.55
CA ARG A 397 19.31 -8.23 37.84
C ARG A 397 17.99 -8.98 37.79
#